data_AF-A0A2D5P9G6-F1
#
_entry.id   AF-A0A2D5P9G6-F1
#
_cell.length_a   1.000
_cell.length_b   1.000
_cell.length_c   1.000
_cell.angle_alpha   90.00
_cell.angle_beta   90.00
_cell.angle_gamma   90.00
#
_symmetry.space_group_name_H-M   'P 1'
#
loop_
_entity.id
_entity.type
_entity.pdbx_description
1 polymer ?
#
loop_
_entity_poly.entity_id
_entity_poly.type
_entity_poly.pdbx_seq_one_letter_code
_entity_poly.pdbx_strand_id
1 'polypeptide(L)' 'KSFEVLRRGRVRRAKLHYLRGLRGKAARIKELKR' A
#
# COMPACT_ATOMS: atom_id res chain seq x y z
N LYS A 1 2.19 -23.22 -0.83
CA LYS A 1 1.33 -22.27 -0.06
C LYS A 1 0.96 -21.15 -1.01
N SER A 2 -0.29 -21.06 -1.46
CA SER A 2 -0.77 -19.95 -2.30
C SER A 2 -1.17 -18.77 -1.41
N PHE A 3 -0.94 -17.56 -1.89
CA PHE A 3 -1.41 -16.35 -1.23
C PHE A 3 -2.43 -15.68 -2.14
N GLU A 4 -3.59 -15.35 -1.59
CA GLU A 4 -4.63 -14.62 -2.30
C GLU A 4 -4.37 -13.11 -2.18
N VAL A 5 -4.36 -12.43 -3.32
CA VAL A 5 -4.17 -10.98 -3.36
C VAL A 5 -5.51 -10.31 -3.13
N LEU A 6 -5.72 -9.76 -1.94
CA LEU A 6 -6.97 -9.08 -1.59
C LEU A 6 -7.14 -7.74 -2.31
N ARG A 7 -6.09 -6.91 -2.37
CA ARG A 7 -6.13 -5.56 -2.95
C ARG A 7 -4.80 -5.16 -3.57
N ARG A 8 -4.85 -4.29 -4.58
CA ARG A 8 -3.66 -3.67 -5.20
C ARG A 8 -3.69 -2.16 -4.97
N GLY A 9 -2.65 -1.64 -4.34
CA GLY A 9 -2.48 -0.21 -4.08
C GLY A 9 -1.60 0.47 -5.12
N ARG A 10 -1.88 1.75 -5.42
CA ARG A 10 -1.03 2.57 -6.27
C ARG A 10 0.16 3.11 -5.46
N VAL A 11 1.36 2.66 -5.78
CA VAL A 11 2.61 3.10 -5.15
C VAL A 11 3.60 3.60 -6.21
N ARG A 12 4.49 4.54 -5.82
CA ARG A 12 5.54 5.06 -6.70
C ARG A 12 6.93 4.52 -6.36
N ARG A 13 7.16 4.13 -5.10
CA ARG A 13 8.46 3.64 -4.61
C ARG A 13 8.41 2.11 -4.49
N ALA A 14 9.50 1.44 -4.86
CA ALA A 14 9.65 -0.01 -4.70
C ALA A 14 9.66 -0.43 -3.22
N LYS A 15 10.23 0.40 -2.34
CA LYS A 15 10.25 0.20 -0.89
C LYS A 15 9.39 1.26 -0.18
N LEU A 16 8.50 0.82 0.72
CA LEU A 16 7.51 1.68 1.40
C LEU A 16 7.95 2.11 2.82
N HIS A 17 9.23 2.39 3.02
CA HIS A 17 9.74 2.81 4.34
C HIS A 17 9.12 4.12 4.84
N TYR A 18 8.65 4.97 3.92
CA TYR A 18 7.97 6.22 4.25
C TYR A 18 6.65 6.01 5.01
N LEU A 19 6.06 4.82 4.95
CA LEU A 19 4.85 4.50 5.71
C LEU A 19 5.13 4.23 7.20
N ARG A 20 6.39 3.94 7.58
CA ARG A 20 6.72 3.56 8.96
C ARG A 20 6.46 4.66 9.99
N GLY A 21 6.53 5.92 9.59
CA GLY A 21 6.23 7.08 10.44
C GLY A 21 4.79 7.56 10.37
N LEU A 22 3.97 7.04 9.44
CA LEU A 22 2.61 7.48 9.22
C LEU A 22 1.63 6.57 9.97
N ARG A 23 0.56 7.16 10.53
CA ARG A 23 -0.48 6.42 11.27
C ARG A 23 -1.88 6.85 10.87
N GLY A 24 -2.84 5.98 11.13
CA GLY A 24 -4.27 6.23 10.90
C GLY A 24 -4.59 6.57 9.44
N LYS A 25 -5.36 7.63 9.23
CA LYS A 25 -5.80 8.07 7.90
C LYS A 25 -4.64 8.46 6.97
N ALA A 26 -3.52 8.91 7.54
CA ALA A 26 -2.35 9.36 6.77
C ALA A 26 -1.57 8.21 6.10
N ALA A 27 -1.65 6.99 6.63
CA ALA A 27 -0.95 5.83 6.08
C ALA A 27 -1.74 5.10 4.96
N ARG A 28 -2.95 5.57 4.62
CA ARG A 28 -3.82 4.89 3.65
C ARG A 28 -3.30 5.05 2.22
N ILE A 29 -3.11 3.91 1.54
CA ILE A 29 -2.74 3.85 0.13
C ILE A 29 -4.02 3.77 -0.70
N LYS A 30 -4.11 4.59 -1.76
CA LYS A 30 -5.23 4.52 -2.71
C LYS A 30 -5.15 3.24 -3.52
N GLU A 31 -6.31 2.67 -3.82
CA GLU A 31 -6.39 1.51 -4.73
C GLU A 31 -5.91 1.89 -6.13
N LEU A 32 -5.31 0.91 -6.81
CA LEU A 32 -4.93 1.03 -8.20
C LEU A 32 -6.22 0.97 -9.04
N LYS A 33 -6.88 2.11 -9.22
CA LYS A 33 -7.91 2.25 -10.25
C LYS A 33 -7.23 2.03 -11.59
N ARG A 34 -7.78 1.10 -12.37
CA ARG A 34 -7.37 0.85 -13.74
C ARG A 34 -7.71 2.06 -14.61
#